data_AF-A0A8H3FLH4-F1
#
_entry.id   AF-A0A8H3FLH4-F1
#
_cell.length_a   1.000
_cell.length_b   1.000
_cell.length_c   1.000
_cell.angle_alpha   90.00
_cell.angle_beta   90.00
_cell.angle_gamma   90.00
#
_symmetry.space_group_name_H-M   'P 1'
#
loop_
_entity.id
_entity.type
_entity.pdbx_description
1 polymer ?
#
loop_
_entity_poly.entity_id
_entity_poly.type
_entity_poly.pdbx_seq_one_letter_code
_entity_poly.pdbx_strand_id
1 'polypeptide(L)'
;MNTEVTKLDRLPVEILGYIASVGTCEAALALSKVNRILHAACSDRLVYSAILDNRNGNGGPKWQHRIPLSMESPVSSWARYALADSKAAQDHTVSLEPRSFASWAPQLMAYHHPFLNLASAFALTDAFKLTETKATDSTHALAFGSTEMQAIESTHALAFCLALRLMSEELPGHLGPQWPTPNTETPWARTRTTLTRYLKQPLYSPIIDSSHFSIYNPRMLVQKRNWALVAVGLLSVMLRETIELGQIRRVHNAFGYILVIPIPTSTSIPFHSMMDVPLPFSPSAVAEFASCHLAKMTTADFLEDGEWTGYYAMSYGLDGSVKFDPPMHSIRFVATANSDSPTTLNLHGVGKDGIGDFDLDGKLVPETGQVLLKKRYWVSITWDWACMMTPMGIVGTWGRSNYGGWVWLWKTGWTAGH
;
A
#
# COMPACT_ATOMS: atom_id res chain seq x y z
N MET A 1 22.04 59.60 16.55
CA MET A 1 22.68 58.28 16.41
C MET A 1 21.96 57.55 15.28
N ASN A 2 22.65 57.25 14.19
CA ASN A 2 22.07 56.42 13.12
C ASN A 2 22.13 54.98 13.59
N THR A 3 20.98 54.39 13.91
CA THR A 3 20.87 52.94 14.11
C THR A 3 20.94 52.29 12.73
N GLU A 4 22.13 51.83 12.35
CA GLU A 4 22.26 50.94 11.20
C GLU A 4 21.54 49.63 11.54
N VAL A 5 20.38 49.42 10.92
CA VAL A 5 19.66 48.15 11.03
C VAL A 5 20.39 47.13 10.16
N THR A 6 21.03 46.15 10.81
CA THR A 6 21.64 45.02 10.10
C THR A 6 20.56 44.26 9.34
N LYS A 7 20.70 44.19 8.01
CA LYS A 7 19.78 43.45 7.15
C LYS A 7 20.12 41.96 7.20
N LEU A 8 19.09 41.11 7.14
CA LEU A 8 19.24 39.65 7.18
C LEU A 8 20.17 39.12 6.08
N ASP A 9 20.08 39.68 4.87
CA ASP A 9 20.89 39.31 3.70
C ASP A 9 22.37 39.74 3.78
N ARG A 10 22.78 40.37 4.87
CA ARG A 10 24.19 40.71 5.18
C ARG A 10 24.86 39.70 6.12
N LEU A 11 24.12 38.71 6.63
CA LEU A 11 24.70 37.64 7.44
C LEU A 11 25.51 36.66 6.57
N PRO A 12 26.52 35.97 7.14
CA PRO A 12 27.21 34.87 6.46
C PRO A 12 26.23 33.78 6.00
N VAL A 13 26.54 33.13 4.88
CA VAL A 13 25.69 32.11 4.25
C VAL A 13 25.43 30.92 5.18
N GLU A 14 26.41 30.59 6.03
CA GLU A 14 26.34 29.51 7.03
C GLU A 14 25.32 29.85 8.12
N ILE A 15 25.28 31.11 8.56
CA ILE A 15 24.31 31.58 9.55
C ILE A 15 22.91 31.61 8.95
N LEU A 16 22.77 32.05 7.69
CA LEU A 16 21.51 32.01 6.97
C LEU A 16 20.99 30.58 6.77
N GLY A 17 21.87 29.66 6.37
CA GLY A 17 21.56 28.24 6.24
C GLY A 17 21.16 27.62 7.57
N TYR A 18 21.86 27.95 8.66
CA TYR A 18 21.48 27.51 10.00
C TYR A 18 20.10 28.02 10.41
N ILE A 19 19.82 29.32 10.26
CA ILE A 19 18.49 29.91 10.54
C ILE A 19 17.40 29.18 9.73
N ALA A 20 17.64 28.93 8.45
CA ALA A 20 16.69 28.21 7.60
C ALA A 20 16.48 26.76 8.07
N SER A 21 17.54 26.09 8.53
CA SER A 21 17.50 24.68 8.96
C SER A 21 16.75 24.42 10.27
N VAL A 22 16.58 25.45 11.10
CA VAL A 22 15.83 25.40 12.35
C VAL A 22 14.32 25.66 12.11
N GLY A 23 13.96 26.24 10.96
CA GLY A 23 12.58 26.51 10.58
C GLY A 23 11.86 25.32 9.95
N THR A 24 10.65 25.57 9.43
CA THR A 24 9.93 24.59 8.60
C THR A 24 10.45 24.60 7.16
N CYS A 25 10.25 23.50 6.43
CA CYS A 25 10.60 23.44 5.02
C CYS A 25 9.88 24.53 4.20
N GLU A 26 8.62 24.83 4.51
CA GLU A 26 7.88 25.92 3.86
C GLU A 26 8.52 27.29 4.09
N ALA A 27 9.00 27.56 5.32
CA ALA A 27 9.68 28.81 5.63
C ALA A 27 11.02 28.93 4.88
N ALA A 28 11.81 27.85 4.82
CA ALA A 28 13.05 27.82 4.05
C ALA A 28 12.80 28.04 2.54
N LEU A 29 11.77 27.40 1.98
CA LEU A 29 11.34 27.57 0.58
C LEU A 29 10.76 28.96 0.29
N ALA A 30 10.12 29.61 1.27
CA ALA A 30 9.66 30.99 1.13
C ALA A 30 10.85 31.96 1.17
N LEU A 31 11.79 31.76 2.10
CA LEU A 31 12.99 32.58 2.25
C LEU A 31 13.88 32.51 1.01
N SER A 32 14.01 31.33 0.38
CA SER A 32 14.77 31.14 -0.86
C SER A 32 14.21 31.93 -2.05
N LYS A 33 12.95 32.37 -2.00
CA LYS A 33 12.31 33.18 -3.06
C LYS A 33 12.47 34.68 -2.86
N VAL A 34 13.03 35.15 -1.74
CA VAL A 34 13.10 36.58 -1.41
C VAL A 34 14.18 37.31 -2.22
N ASN A 35 15.42 36.79 -2.23
CA ASN A 35 16.52 37.34 -3.01
C ASN A 35 17.57 36.27 -3.34
N ARG A 36 18.57 36.60 -4.17
CA ARG A 36 19.60 35.64 -4.64
C ARG A 36 20.51 35.11 -3.53
N ILE A 37 20.85 35.92 -2.53
CA ILE A 37 21.72 35.52 -1.41
C ILE A 37 20.98 34.50 -0.55
N LEU A 38 19.73 34.81 -0.18
CA LEU A 38 18.87 33.91 0.58
C LEU A 38 18.54 32.64 -0.21
N HIS A 39 18.36 32.73 -1.53
CA HIS A 39 18.24 31.56 -2.39
C HIS A 39 19.47 30.66 -2.27
N ALA A 40 20.68 31.20 -2.43
CA ALA A 40 21.90 30.40 -2.33
C ALA A 40 22.09 29.76 -0.95
N ALA A 41 21.75 30.50 0.12
CA ALA A 41 21.85 30.01 1.49
C ALA A 41 20.82 28.90 1.81
N CYS A 42 19.58 29.05 1.34
CA CYS A 42 18.48 28.14 1.67
C CYS A 42 18.36 26.96 0.70
N SER A 43 18.88 27.08 -0.53
CA SER A 43 18.88 26.03 -1.55
C SER A 43 20.13 25.14 -1.43
N ASP A 44 20.48 24.76 -0.21
CA ASP A 44 21.57 23.83 0.11
C ASP A 44 21.00 22.51 0.65
N ARG A 45 21.59 21.38 0.28
CA ARG A 45 21.12 20.04 0.71
C ARG A 45 21.23 19.85 2.23
N LEU A 46 22.24 20.44 2.87
CA LEU A 46 22.47 20.35 4.30
C LEU A 46 21.37 21.06 5.08
N VAL A 47 20.78 22.13 4.53
CA VAL A 47 19.64 22.81 5.14
C VAL A 47 18.43 21.86 5.22
N TYR A 48 18.06 21.23 4.10
CA TYR A 48 16.92 20.31 4.07
C TYR A 48 17.19 19.00 4.82
N SER A 49 18.42 18.48 4.81
CA SER A 49 18.82 17.35 5.66
C SER A 49 18.66 17.71 7.13
N ALA A 50 19.16 18.87 7.54
CA ALA A 50 19.01 19.34 8.91
C ALA A 50 17.53 19.57 9.28
N ILE A 51 16.66 20.01 8.37
CA ILE A 51 15.20 20.11 8.64
C ILE A 51 14.60 18.73 8.94
N LEU A 52 14.97 17.71 8.16
CA LEU A 52 14.53 16.32 8.39
C LEU A 52 15.07 15.79 9.74
N ASP A 53 16.32 16.12 10.07
CA ASP A 53 16.96 15.69 11.32
C ASP A 53 16.48 16.47 12.57
N ASN A 54 16.15 17.76 12.44
CA ASN A 54 15.83 18.64 13.57
C ASN A 54 14.41 18.46 14.10
N ARG A 55 13.50 17.89 13.31
CA ARG A 55 12.12 17.67 13.74
C ARG A 55 11.96 16.72 14.92
N ASN A 56 13.06 16.05 15.27
CA ASN A 56 13.25 15.31 16.51
C ASN A 56 13.11 16.19 17.79
N GLY A 57 13.21 17.52 17.70
CA GLY A 57 13.15 18.43 18.85
C GLY A 57 11.76 18.63 19.48
N ASN A 58 10.68 18.40 18.73
CA ASN A 58 9.30 18.59 19.22
C ASN A 58 8.69 17.30 19.84
N GLY A 59 9.52 16.31 20.18
CA GLY A 59 9.08 15.05 20.79
C GLY A 59 8.37 14.07 19.85
N GLY A 60 8.38 14.34 18.54
CA GLY A 60 7.88 13.41 17.53
C GLY A 60 8.79 12.18 17.39
N PRO A 61 8.23 11.02 16.99
CA PRO A 61 9.04 9.84 16.68
C PRO A 61 10.04 10.14 15.57
N LYS A 62 11.31 9.80 15.81
CA LYS A 62 12.39 9.99 14.83
C LYS A 62 12.12 9.15 13.59
N TRP A 63 12.16 9.77 12.41
CA TRP A 63 12.17 9.02 11.16
C TRP A 63 13.55 8.40 10.98
N GLN A 64 13.72 7.16 11.47
CA GLN A 64 15.00 6.45 11.53
C GLN A 64 15.40 5.77 10.20
N HIS A 65 14.66 5.97 9.11
CA HIS A 65 14.75 5.13 7.91
C HIS A 65 15.29 5.82 6.66
N ARG A 66 15.86 4.96 5.80
CA ARG A 66 16.66 5.19 4.59
C ARG A 66 15.84 5.87 3.49
N ILE A 67 15.61 7.17 3.62
CA ILE A 67 15.26 7.98 2.46
C ILE A 67 16.34 7.69 1.41
N PRO A 68 16.00 7.39 0.14
CA PRO A 68 16.97 7.05 -0.90
C PRO A 68 17.73 8.29 -1.39
N LEU A 69 18.09 9.18 -0.46
CA LEU A 69 18.88 10.36 -0.71
C LEU A 69 20.32 10.04 -0.35
N SER A 70 21.19 10.18 -1.35
CA SER A 70 22.62 10.25 -1.13
C SER A 70 23.04 11.71 -1.06
N MET A 71 24.27 11.96 -0.61
CA MET A 71 24.86 13.29 -0.74
C MET A 71 24.89 13.74 -2.20
N GLU A 72 24.92 12.84 -3.18
CA GLU A 72 24.92 13.17 -4.61
C GLU A 72 23.54 13.53 -5.17
N SER A 73 22.47 13.27 -4.41
CA SER A 73 21.10 13.58 -4.85
C SER A 73 20.89 15.08 -5.08
N PRO A 74 20.11 15.48 -6.11
CA PRO A 74 19.80 16.89 -6.34
C PRO A 74 19.14 17.55 -5.13
N VAL A 75 19.47 18.82 -4.85
CA VAL A 75 18.88 19.60 -3.74
C VAL A 75 17.35 19.61 -3.80
N SER A 76 16.77 19.63 -5.00
CA SER A 76 15.32 19.58 -5.19
C SER A 76 14.67 18.31 -4.63
N SER A 77 15.39 17.18 -4.62
CA SER A 77 14.91 15.92 -4.05
C SER A 77 14.87 16.02 -2.53
N TRP A 78 15.93 16.54 -1.92
CA TRP A 78 15.99 16.84 -0.48
C TRP A 78 14.85 17.78 -0.05
N ALA A 79 14.65 18.87 -0.79
CA ALA A 79 13.58 19.82 -0.51
C ALA A 79 12.17 19.19 -0.58
N ARG A 80 11.93 18.28 -1.52
CA ARG A 80 10.64 17.58 -1.65
C ARG A 80 10.36 16.63 -0.49
N TYR A 81 11.36 15.87 -0.05
CA TYR A 81 11.21 15.01 1.13
C TYR A 81 11.05 15.83 2.41
N ALA A 82 11.83 16.90 2.59
CA ALA A 82 11.67 17.82 3.72
C ALA A 82 10.28 18.49 3.74
N LEU A 83 9.73 18.84 2.57
CA LEU A 83 8.38 19.37 2.46
C LEU A 83 7.33 18.31 2.77
N ALA A 84 7.51 17.07 2.27
CA ALA A 84 6.60 15.96 2.51
C ALA A 84 6.56 15.62 4.00
N ASP A 85 7.73 15.52 4.63
CA ASP A 85 7.85 15.38 6.09
C ASP A 85 7.12 16.55 6.76
N SER A 86 7.41 17.80 6.38
CA SER A 86 6.76 18.99 6.96
C SER A 86 5.23 18.88 6.93
N LYS A 87 4.66 18.47 5.80
CA LYS A 87 3.23 18.18 5.61
C LYS A 87 2.75 17.06 6.53
N ALA A 88 3.52 15.98 6.66
CA ALA A 88 3.18 14.83 7.48
C ALA A 88 3.07 15.13 8.98
N ALA A 89 3.72 16.17 9.52
CA ALA A 89 3.52 16.57 10.93
C ALA A 89 2.69 17.84 11.13
N GLN A 90 2.05 18.36 10.07
CA GLN A 90 0.93 19.30 10.26
C GLN A 90 -0.22 18.54 10.94
N ASP A 91 -0.99 19.21 11.81
CA ASP A 91 -2.10 18.56 12.51
C ASP A 91 -3.19 18.16 11.51
N HIS A 92 -3.34 16.85 11.31
CA HIS A 92 -4.31 16.26 10.37
C HIS A 92 -5.70 16.11 10.98
N THR A 93 -5.99 16.75 12.11
CA THR A 93 -7.37 17.00 12.53
C THR A 93 -8.14 17.84 11.48
N VAL A 94 -7.42 18.57 10.62
CA VAL A 94 -7.98 19.33 9.50
C VAL A 94 -8.08 18.46 8.25
N SER A 95 -9.27 18.46 7.63
CA SER A 95 -9.65 17.73 6.41
C SER A 95 -8.50 17.60 5.40
N LEU A 96 -8.03 16.37 5.17
CA LEU A 96 -7.03 16.05 4.15
C LEU A 96 -7.59 16.30 2.75
N GLU A 97 -6.97 17.18 1.97
CA GLU A 97 -7.27 17.30 0.54
C GLU A 97 -6.69 16.08 -0.19
N PRO A 98 -7.53 15.20 -0.78
CA PRO A 98 -7.07 13.89 -1.25
C PRO A 98 -5.94 13.95 -2.29
N ARG A 99 -5.94 14.95 -3.18
CA ARG A 99 -4.93 15.05 -4.25
C ARG A 99 -3.58 15.47 -3.69
N SER A 100 -3.56 16.48 -2.84
CA SER A 100 -2.36 16.93 -2.13
C SER A 100 -1.80 15.77 -1.34
N PHE A 101 -2.63 15.06 -0.57
CA PHE A 101 -2.21 13.90 0.20
C PHE A 101 -1.59 12.79 -0.67
N ALA A 102 -2.26 12.41 -1.77
CA ALA A 102 -1.80 11.37 -2.69
C ALA A 102 -0.44 11.70 -3.36
N SER A 103 -0.06 12.98 -3.44
CA SER A 103 1.18 13.42 -4.09
C SER A 103 2.45 13.21 -3.25
N TRP A 104 2.34 12.90 -1.96
CA TRP A 104 3.51 12.73 -1.07
C TRP A 104 3.38 11.62 -0.03
N ALA A 105 2.17 11.32 0.47
CA ALA A 105 2.00 10.38 1.58
C ALA A 105 2.39 8.93 1.24
N PRO A 106 2.00 8.37 0.07
CA PRO A 106 2.39 7.00 -0.28
C PRO A 106 3.91 6.81 -0.31
N GLN A 107 4.64 7.81 -0.79
CA GLN A 107 6.10 7.80 -0.85
C GLN A 107 6.69 7.72 0.55
N LEU A 108 6.25 8.58 1.47
CA LEU A 108 6.72 8.54 2.85
C LEU A 108 6.37 7.22 3.55
N MET A 109 5.16 6.71 3.34
CA MET A 109 4.70 5.47 3.97
C MET A 109 5.44 4.23 3.44
N ALA A 110 5.84 4.23 2.15
CA ALA A 110 6.72 3.20 1.60
C ALA A 110 8.12 3.19 2.25
N TYR A 111 8.54 4.32 2.82
CA TYR A 111 9.78 4.44 3.60
C TYR A 111 9.55 4.39 5.12
N HIS A 112 8.43 3.79 5.55
CA HIS A 112 8.09 3.57 6.96
C HIS A 112 8.12 4.85 7.80
N HIS A 113 7.71 5.97 7.20
CA HIS A 113 7.63 7.23 7.92
C HIS A 113 6.65 7.13 9.10
N PRO A 114 6.98 7.64 10.31
CA PRO A 114 6.14 7.52 11.51
C PRO A 114 4.73 8.09 11.37
N PHE A 115 4.51 8.97 10.41
CA PHE A 115 3.17 9.42 9.98
C PHE A 115 2.19 8.26 9.73
N LEU A 116 2.69 7.08 9.32
CA LEU A 116 1.88 5.86 9.25
C LEU A 116 1.10 5.59 10.54
N ASN A 117 1.67 5.89 11.70
CA ASN A 117 1.04 5.65 13.00
C ASN A 117 0.07 6.78 13.39
N LEU A 118 0.30 7.99 12.87
CA LEU A 118 -0.50 9.18 13.14
C LEU A 118 -1.72 9.28 12.20
N ALA A 119 -1.63 8.71 11.00
CA ALA A 119 -2.70 8.75 10.02
C ALA A 119 -3.94 8.02 10.54
N SER A 120 -5.05 8.76 10.64
CA SER A 120 -6.34 8.18 10.98
C SER A 120 -6.82 7.28 9.84
N ALA A 121 -7.04 5.99 10.12
CA ALA A 121 -7.63 5.06 9.16
C ALA A 121 -8.97 5.57 8.61
N PHE A 122 -9.70 6.36 9.41
CA PHE A 122 -10.94 7.00 8.97
C PHE A 122 -10.71 8.09 7.94
N ALA A 123 -9.76 9.00 8.19
CA ALA A 123 -9.48 10.08 7.26
C ALA A 123 -9.04 9.51 5.90
N LEU A 124 -8.26 8.43 5.91
CA LEU A 124 -7.88 7.68 4.71
C LEU A 124 -9.10 7.02 4.04
N THR A 125 -9.99 6.42 4.83
CA THR A 125 -11.21 5.78 4.31
C THR A 125 -12.16 6.79 3.68
N ASP A 126 -12.36 7.95 4.31
CA ASP A 126 -13.23 9.00 3.80
C ASP A 126 -12.63 9.70 2.58
N ALA A 127 -11.31 9.91 2.56
CA ALA A 127 -10.60 10.38 1.37
C ALA A 127 -10.74 9.38 0.21
N PHE A 128 -10.58 8.08 0.47
CA PHE A 128 -10.75 7.02 -0.53
C PHE A 128 -12.17 7.00 -1.11
N LYS A 129 -13.20 7.05 -0.27
CA LYS A 129 -14.60 7.12 -0.72
C LYS A 129 -14.83 8.33 -1.61
N LEU A 130 -14.36 9.49 -1.16
CA LEU A 130 -14.59 10.75 -1.87
C LEU A 130 -13.95 10.73 -3.26
N THR A 131 -12.77 10.13 -3.40
CA THR A 131 -12.11 10.00 -4.71
C THR A 131 -12.78 8.95 -5.58
N GLU A 132 -13.27 7.86 -4.99
CA GLU A 132 -13.94 6.79 -5.72
C GLU A 132 -15.33 7.20 -6.23
N THR A 133 -16.16 7.86 -5.42
CA THR A 133 -17.47 8.36 -5.86
C THR A 133 -17.31 9.29 -7.06
N LYS A 134 -16.32 10.18 -7.02
CA LYS A 134 -15.97 11.05 -8.16
C LYS A 134 -15.51 10.26 -9.39
N ALA A 135 -14.88 9.11 -9.20
CA ALA A 135 -14.44 8.23 -10.28
C ALA A 135 -15.55 7.33 -10.84
N THR A 136 -16.66 7.12 -10.10
CA THR A 136 -17.81 6.32 -10.56
C THR A 136 -18.89 7.18 -11.21
N ASP A 137 -19.13 8.40 -10.73
CA ASP A 137 -20.20 9.28 -11.25
C ASP A 137 -19.97 9.73 -12.71
N SER A 138 -18.75 9.59 -13.21
CA SER A 138 -18.32 9.96 -14.57
C SER A 138 -18.74 8.96 -15.67
N THR A 139 -19.39 7.83 -15.34
CA THR A 139 -19.77 6.81 -16.32
C THR A 139 -20.76 7.26 -17.40
N HIS A 140 -21.32 8.47 -17.30
CA HIS A 140 -22.23 9.04 -18.30
C HIS A 140 -21.57 10.01 -19.30
N ALA A 141 -20.25 10.28 -19.22
CA ALA A 141 -19.58 11.23 -20.11
C ALA A 141 -18.71 10.51 -21.17
N LEU A 142 -19.14 10.53 -22.44
CA LEU A 142 -18.38 10.03 -23.60
C LEU A 142 -17.15 10.89 -23.96
N ALA A 143 -16.88 11.97 -23.20
CA ALA A 143 -15.70 12.81 -23.35
C ALA A 143 -14.93 12.81 -22.03
N PHE A 144 -13.88 11.99 -21.96
CA PHE A 144 -13.06 11.84 -20.77
C PHE A 144 -12.07 12.99 -20.62
N GLY A 145 -12.00 13.58 -19.43
CA GLY A 145 -11.02 14.60 -19.07
C GLY A 145 -9.85 14.04 -18.26
N SER A 146 -8.70 14.72 -18.30
CA SER A 146 -7.51 14.42 -17.48
C SER A 146 -7.79 14.36 -15.97
N THR A 147 -8.87 15.00 -15.51
CA THR A 147 -9.29 15.07 -14.11
C THR A 147 -9.77 13.75 -13.53
N GLU A 148 -10.35 12.87 -14.34
CA GLU A 148 -10.88 11.58 -13.90
C GLU A 148 -9.76 10.57 -13.66
N MET A 149 -8.81 10.47 -14.60
CA MET A 149 -7.65 9.59 -14.46
C MET A 149 -6.84 9.96 -13.21
N GLN A 150 -6.63 11.26 -12.97
CA GLN A 150 -6.00 11.75 -11.75
C GLN A 150 -6.73 11.34 -10.47
N ALA A 151 -8.07 11.27 -10.48
CA ALA A 151 -8.85 10.81 -9.33
C ALA A 151 -8.66 9.31 -9.09
N ILE A 152 -8.61 8.51 -10.15
CA ILE A 152 -8.36 7.06 -10.09
C ILE A 152 -6.95 6.77 -9.55
N GLU A 153 -5.94 7.51 -10.02
CA GLU A 153 -4.56 7.39 -9.54
C GLU A 153 -4.44 7.84 -8.07
N SER A 154 -5.11 8.94 -7.69
CA SER A 154 -5.15 9.37 -6.28
C SER A 154 -5.80 8.32 -5.38
N THR A 155 -6.81 7.62 -5.89
CA THR A 155 -7.47 6.51 -5.20
C THR A 155 -6.49 5.34 -4.96
N HIS A 156 -5.56 5.09 -5.90
CA HIS A 156 -4.52 4.07 -5.73
C HIS A 156 -3.58 4.40 -4.57
N ALA A 157 -3.05 5.62 -4.57
CA ALA A 157 -2.20 6.15 -3.51
C ALA A 157 -2.88 6.01 -2.13
N LEU A 158 -4.14 6.42 -2.04
CA LEU A 158 -4.93 6.31 -0.80
C LEU A 158 -5.18 4.86 -0.38
N ALA A 159 -5.46 3.96 -1.33
CA ALA A 159 -5.64 2.53 -1.06
C ALA A 159 -4.36 1.91 -0.47
N PHE A 160 -3.20 2.26 -1.01
CA PHE A 160 -1.90 1.83 -0.47
C PHE A 160 -1.70 2.32 0.97
N CYS A 161 -1.93 3.62 1.22
CA CYS A 161 -1.81 4.20 2.56
C CYS A 161 -2.75 3.53 3.56
N LEU A 162 -4.01 3.31 3.16
CA LEU A 162 -5.01 2.64 3.99
C LEU A 162 -4.60 1.20 4.29
N ALA A 163 -4.11 0.45 3.30
CA ALA A 163 -3.63 -0.92 3.48
C ALA A 163 -2.49 -0.98 4.50
N LEU A 164 -1.48 -0.12 4.37
CA LEU A 164 -0.37 -0.05 5.32
C LEU A 164 -0.84 0.27 6.73
N ARG A 165 -1.77 1.22 6.88
CA ARG A 165 -2.31 1.55 8.21
C ARG A 165 -3.00 0.35 8.85
N LEU A 166 -3.81 -0.38 8.07
CA LEU A 166 -4.51 -1.58 8.50
C LEU A 166 -3.57 -2.77 8.79
N MET A 167 -2.36 -2.75 8.24
CA MET A 167 -1.31 -3.75 8.49
C MET A 167 -0.36 -3.39 9.63
N SER A 168 -0.39 -2.15 10.13
CA SER A 168 0.48 -1.71 11.21
C SER A 168 0.17 -2.45 12.52
N GLU A 169 1.22 -2.80 13.28
CA GLU A 169 1.13 -3.59 14.52
C GLU A 169 0.43 -2.85 15.66
N GLU A 170 0.33 -1.53 15.57
CA GLU A 170 -0.35 -0.67 16.56
C GLU A 170 -1.88 -0.75 16.50
N LEU A 171 -2.45 -1.79 15.90
CA LEU A 171 -3.81 -2.19 16.25
C LEU A 171 -3.81 -2.38 17.79
N PRO A 172 -4.69 -1.70 18.54
CA PRO A 172 -4.58 -1.59 19.98
C PRO A 172 -4.77 -2.97 20.64
N GLY A 173 -3.69 -3.76 20.72
CA GLY A 173 -3.59 -5.03 21.43
C GLY A 173 -3.63 -4.86 22.96
N HIS A 174 -3.97 -3.67 23.44
CA HIS A 174 -4.19 -3.34 24.85
C HIS A 174 -5.66 -3.17 25.22
N LEU A 175 -6.58 -3.46 24.31
CA LEU A 175 -7.91 -3.86 24.74
C LEU A 175 -7.73 -5.26 25.36
N GLY A 176 -7.63 -5.33 26.68
CA GLY A 176 -7.54 -6.59 27.41
C GLY A 176 -8.75 -7.50 27.12
N PRO A 177 -8.93 -8.62 27.86
CA PRO A 177 -10.03 -9.57 27.64
C PRO A 177 -11.44 -8.97 27.70
N GLN A 178 -11.58 -7.70 28.09
CA GLN A 178 -12.75 -6.88 27.81
C GLN A 178 -12.65 -6.33 26.38
N TRP A 179 -12.87 -7.21 25.39
CA TRP A 179 -13.27 -6.72 24.09
C TRP A 179 -14.47 -5.78 24.29
N PRO A 180 -14.47 -4.59 23.65
CA PRO A 180 -15.65 -3.75 23.66
C PRO A 180 -16.85 -4.61 23.31
N THR A 181 -17.84 -4.64 24.20
CA THR A 181 -19.12 -5.33 23.94
C THR A 181 -19.62 -4.94 22.54
N PRO A 182 -20.40 -5.79 21.84
CA PRO A 182 -20.84 -5.54 20.46
C PRO A 182 -21.45 -4.14 20.17
N ASN A 183 -21.79 -3.38 21.22
CA ASN A 183 -22.41 -2.06 21.16
C ASN A 183 -21.41 -0.88 21.22
N THR A 184 -20.13 -1.12 21.50
CA THR A 184 -19.11 -0.06 21.50
C THR A 184 -18.52 0.06 20.10
N GLU A 185 -18.98 1.05 19.33
CA GLU A 185 -18.43 1.41 18.02
C GLU A 185 -16.95 1.78 18.17
N THR A 186 -16.07 0.80 17.99
CA THR A 186 -14.65 1.10 17.87
C THR A 186 -14.39 1.78 16.52
N PRO A 187 -13.34 2.60 16.43
CA PRO A 187 -12.86 3.10 15.17
C PRO A 187 -12.73 2.06 14.05
N TRP A 188 -12.33 0.87 14.45
CA TRP A 188 -12.17 -0.27 13.57
C TRP A 188 -13.49 -0.88 13.12
N ALA A 189 -14.50 -0.99 13.98
CA ALA A 189 -15.81 -1.51 13.61
C ALA A 189 -16.47 -0.69 12.49
N ARG A 190 -16.33 0.64 12.53
CA ARG A 190 -16.86 1.55 11.50
C ARG A 190 -16.05 1.49 10.19
N THR A 191 -14.72 1.40 10.29
CA THR A 191 -13.83 1.19 9.14
C THR A 191 -14.14 -0.15 8.47
N ARG A 192 -14.26 -1.23 9.25
CA ARG A 192 -14.67 -2.56 8.81
C ARG A 192 -16.02 -2.54 8.13
N THR A 193 -17.06 -2.02 8.78
CA THR A 193 -18.43 -2.00 8.20
C THR A 193 -18.46 -1.28 6.85
N THR A 194 -17.76 -0.16 6.78
CA THR A 194 -17.59 0.61 5.54
C THR A 194 -16.90 -0.23 4.46
N LEU A 195 -15.76 -0.83 4.79
CA LEU A 195 -14.89 -1.51 3.85
C LEU A 195 -15.39 -2.90 3.46
N THR A 196 -16.08 -3.61 4.35
CA THR A 196 -16.78 -4.86 4.03
C THR A 196 -17.87 -4.63 2.99
N ARG A 197 -18.52 -3.45 2.97
CA ARG A 197 -19.45 -3.11 1.90
C ARG A 197 -18.75 -3.12 0.54
N TYR A 198 -17.49 -2.69 0.47
CA TYR A 198 -16.69 -2.74 -0.75
C TYR A 198 -16.33 -4.16 -1.18
N LEU A 199 -15.97 -5.03 -0.24
CA LEU A 199 -15.74 -6.46 -0.55
C LEU A 199 -17.02 -7.18 -1.00
N LYS A 200 -18.19 -6.68 -0.57
CA LYS A 200 -19.51 -7.20 -0.96
C LYS A 200 -20.01 -6.63 -2.29
N GLN A 201 -19.50 -5.49 -2.75
CA GLN A 201 -19.88 -5.01 -4.07
C GLN A 201 -19.46 -6.05 -5.10
N PRO A 202 -20.28 -6.30 -6.15
CA PRO A 202 -20.01 -7.32 -7.15
C PRO A 202 -18.81 -6.95 -8.04
N LEU A 203 -17.61 -7.00 -7.48
CA LEU A 203 -16.36 -7.20 -8.22
C LEU A 203 -16.34 -8.50 -9.02
N TYR A 204 -17.25 -9.40 -8.66
CA TYR A 204 -17.41 -10.69 -9.29
C TYR A 204 -17.65 -10.61 -10.81
N SER A 205 -18.07 -9.48 -11.36
CA SER A 205 -18.31 -9.37 -12.82
C SER A 205 -17.05 -9.04 -13.64
N PRO A 206 -16.26 -7.98 -13.37
CA PRO A 206 -15.15 -7.63 -14.28
C PRO A 206 -13.82 -8.39 -14.05
N ILE A 207 -13.64 -9.09 -12.93
CA ILE A 207 -12.36 -9.77 -12.63
C ILE A 207 -12.32 -11.21 -13.18
N ILE A 208 -13.43 -11.94 -13.16
CA ILE A 208 -13.44 -13.40 -13.35
C ILE A 208 -13.91 -13.83 -14.75
N ASP A 209 -14.46 -12.93 -15.58
CA ASP A 209 -14.72 -13.26 -16.98
C ASP A 209 -13.40 -13.36 -17.77
N SER A 210 -12.75 -14.52 -17.65
CA SER A 210 -11.52 -14.88 -18.33
C SER A 210 -11.64 -14.82 -19.85
N SER A 211 -12.86 -14.90 -20.39
CA SER A 211 -13.14 -14.81 -21.83
C SER A 211 -13.06 -13.38 -22.37
N HIS A 212 -13.25 -12.37 -21.53
CA HIS A 212 -13.23 -10.95 -21.90
C HIS A 212 -12.13 -10.18 -21.16
N PHE A 213 -10.95 -10.80 -21.00
CA PHE A 213 -9.72 -10.11 -20.61
C PHE A 213 -9.24 -9.18 -21.73
N SER A 214 -9.98 -8.09 -21.94
CA SER A 214 -9.46 -6.94 -22.65
C SER A 214 -8.40 -6.31 -21.75
N ILE A 215 -7.14 -6.62 -22.05
CA ILE A 215 -5.94 -6.00 -21.47
C ILE A 215 -5.93 -4.47 -21.75
N TYR A 216 -6.85 -3.98 -22.60
CA TYR A 216 -6.81 -2.65 -23.20
C TYR A 216 -7.57 -1.55 -22.47
N ASN A 217 -8.10 -1.78 -21.26
CA ASN A 217 -8.71 -0.69 -20.49
C ASN A 217 -7.84 -0.31 -19.27
N PRO A 218 -6.92 0.68 -19.40
CA PRO A 218 -6.08 1.18 -18.32
C PRO A 218 -6.85 1.58 -17.06
N ARG A 219 -8.05 2.16 -17.21
CA ARG A 219 -8.90 2.55 -16.07
C ARG A 219 -9.32 1.34 -15.26
N MET A 220 -9.81 0.30 -15.93
CA MET A 220 -10.19 -0.95 -15.27
C MET A 220 -9.00 -1.60 -14.58
N LEU A 221 -7.80 -1.51 -15.17
CA LEU A 221 -6.58 -2.02 -14.55
C LEU A 221 -6.25 -1.27 -13.25
N VAL A 222 -6.22 0.06 -13.26
CA VAL A 222 -5.93 0.83 -12.04
C VAL A 222 -7.02 0.58 -10.99
N GLN A 223 -8.30 0.54 -11.38
CA GLN A 223 -9.37 0.20 -10.46
C GLN A 223 -9.18 -1.19 -9.84
N LYS A 224 -8.85 -2.21 -10.63
CA LYS A 224 -8.53 -3.56 -10.11
C LYS A 224 -7.38 -3.52 -9.09
N ARG A 225 -6.31 -2.76 -9.36
CA ARG A 225 -5.19 -2.59 -8.40
C ARG A 225 -5.64 -1.90 -7.12
N ASN A 226 -6.46 -0.86 -7.22
CA ASN A 226 -6.96 -0.12 -6.05
C ASN A 226 -7.76 -1.05 -5.13
N TRP A 227 -8.62 -1.88 -5.71
CA TRP A 227 -9.43 -2.81 -4.94
C TRP A 227 -8.59 -3.94 -4.35
N ALA A 228 -7.57 -4.43 -5.06
CA ALA A 228 -6.61 -5.39 -4.50
C ALA A 228 -5.87 -4.81 -3.29
N LEU A 229 -5.43 -3.55 -3.33
CA LEU A 229 -4.81 -2.88 -2.19
C LEU A 229 -5.76 -2.72 -1.00
N VAL A 230 -6.99 -2.25 -1.23
CA VAL A 230 -8.00 -2.17 -0.16
C VAL A 230 -8.28 -3.54 0.44
N ALA A 231 -8.34 -4.58 -0.40
CA ALA A 231 -8.53 -5.95 0.06
C ALA A 231 -7.38 -6.43 0.95
N VAL A 232 -6.12 -6.10 0.66
CA VAL A 232 -4.97 -6.41 1.55
C VAL A 232 -5.24 -5.90 2.97
N GLY A 233 -5.53 -4.60 3.11
CA GLY A 233 -5.76 -3.99 4.43
C GLY A 233 -6.91 -4.64 5.18
N LEU A 234 -8.00 -4.93 4.48
CA LEU A 234 -9.16 -5.59 5.06
C LEU A 234 -8.87 -7.02 5.49
N LEU A 235 -8.28 -7.81 4.61
CA LEU A 235 -7.93 -9.20 4.88
C LEU A 235 -6.97 -9.27 6.07
N SER A 236 -6.00 -8.36 6.18
CA SER A 236 -5.13 -8.24 7.35
C SER A 236 -5.93 -8.11 8.65
N VAL A 237 -6.84 -7.13 8.74
CA VAL A 237 -7.65 -6.92 9.96
C VAL A 237 -8.54 -8.12 10.25
N MET A 238 -9.25 -8.63 9.25
CA MET A 238 -10.18 -9.75 9.43
C MET A 238 -9.45 -11.03 9.81
N LEU A 239 -8.25 -11.27 9.27
CA LEU A 239 -7.45 -12.45 9.58
C LEU A 239 -6.86 -12.35 10.98
N ARG A 240 -6.40 -11.17 11.44
CA ARG A 240 -5.97 -10.96 12.84
C ARG A 240 -7.10 -11.29 13.81
N GLU A 241 -8.29 -10.72 13.59
CA GLU A 241 -9.47 -10.99 14.40
C GLU A 241 -9.83 -12.49 14.39
N THR A 242 -9.78 -13.13 13.22
CA THR A 242 -10.09 -14.57 13.10
C THR A 242 -9.07 -15.44 13.84
N ILE A 243 -7.78 -15.07 13.82
CA ILE A 243 -6.72 -15.74 14.56
C ILE A 243 -6.92 -15.57 16.07
N GLU A 244 -7.15 -14.35 16.53
CA GLU A 244 -7.35 -14.01 17.95
C GLU A 244 -8.57 -14.73 18.54
N LEU A 245 -9.66 -14.84 17.76
CA LEU A 245 -10.87 -15.56 18.17
C LEU A 245 -10.73 -17.10 18.03
N GLY A 246 -9.62 -17.61 17.49
CA GLY A 246 -9.43 -19.04 17.22
C GLY A 246 -10.45 -19.60 16.21
N GLN A 247 -10.95 -18.73 15.31
CA GLN A 247 -12.03 -19.01 14.36
C GLN A 247 -11.54 -19.42 12.97
N ILE A 248 -10.22 -19.55 12.76
CA ILE A 248 -9.72 -20.21 11.54
C ILE A 248 -10.38 -21.58 11.49
N ARG A 249 -10.99 -21.92 10.34
CA ARG A 249 -11.66 -23.22 10.18
C ARG A 249 -10.69 -24.31 10.60
N ARG A 250 -11.04 -24.98 11.70
CA ARG A 250 -10.24 -26.08 12.23
C ARG A 250 -10.26 -27.19 11.21
N VAL A 251 -9.18 -27.34 10.47
CA VAL A 251 -8.87 -28.63 9.90
C VAL A 251 -8.27 -29.45 11.02
N HIS A 252 -9.04 -30.45 11.45
CA HIS A 252 -8.48 -31.55 12.23
C HIS A 252 -7.52 -32.30 11.33
N ASN A 253 -6.28 -31.83 11.24
CA ASN A 253 -5.18 -32.66 10.82
C ASN A 253 -4.99 -33.76 11.87
N ALA A 254 -4.52 -34.94 11.44
CA ALA A 254 -4.34 -36.12 12.30
C ALA A 254 -3.45 -35.86 13.53
N PHE A 255 -2.75 -34.73 13.57
CA PHE A 255 -1.83 -34.31 14.64
C PHE A 255 -2.39 -33.19 15.54
N GLY A 256 -3.58 -32.66 15.28
CA GLY A 256 -4.27 -31.73 16.19
C GLY A 256 -3.73 -30.30 16.30
N TYR A 257 -2.75 -29.90 15.48
CA TYR A 257 -2.18 -28.54 15.51
C TYR A 257 -2.80 -27.63 14.45
N ILE A 258 -3.37 -26.50 14.88
CA ILE A 258 -3.81 -25.44 13.96
C ILE A 258 -2.56 -24.72 13.46
N LEU A 259 -2.20 -24.94 12.19
CA LEU A 259 -1.19 -24.12 11.54
C LEU A 259 -1.75 -22.71 11.38
N VAL A 260 -1.12 -21.73 12.02
CA VAL A 260 -1.40 -20.31 11.85
C VAL A 260 -0.15 -19.67 11.26
N ILE A 261 -0.33 -18.94 10.18
CA ILE A 261 0.75 -18.23 9.52
C ILE A 261 0.65 -16.76 9.89
N PRO A 262 1.73 -16.17 10.43
CA PRO A 262 1.74 -14.76 10.75
C PRO A 262 1.39 -13.90 9.53
N ILE A 263 0.74 -12.77 9.78
CA ILE A 263 0.35 -11.83 8.74
C ILE A 263 1.48 -10.82 8.56
N PRO A 264 1.81 -10.42 7.32
CA PRO A 264 2.78 -9.36 7.10
C PRO A 264 2.37 -8.08 7.83
N THR A 265 3.36 -7.40 8.36
CA THR A 265 3.19 -6.08 8.96
C THR A 265 3.73 -5.05 8.00
N SER A 266 3.27 -3.80 8.12
CA SER A 266 3.77 -2.74 7.27
C SER A 266 5.30 -2.62 7.34
N THR A 267 5.89 -2.86 8.51
CA THR A 267 7.35 -2.73 8.77
C THR A 267 8.18 -3.93 8.30
N SER A 268 7.59 -5.11 8.18
CA SER A 268 8.30 -6.34 7.75
C SER A 268 8.45 -6.44 6.23
N ILE A 269 7.71 -5.64 5.46
CA ILE A 269 7.82 -5.60 4.01
C ILE A 269 8.92 -4.61 3.59
N PRO A 270 9.95 -5.03 2.84
CA PRO A 270 11.07 -4.16 2.45
C PRO A 270 10.75 -3.32 1.20
N PHE A 271 9.70 -2.50 1.24
CA PHE A 271 9.20 -1.73 0.09
C PHE A 271 10.30 -0.97 -0.68
N HIS A 272 11.23 -0.32 0.02
CA HIS A 272 12.35 0.41 -0.59
C HIS A 272 13.23 -0.44 -1.53
N SER A 273 13.30 -1.75 -1.31
CA SER A 273 14.06 -2.66 -2.17
C SER A 273 13.24 -3.18 -3.37
N MET A 274 11.91 -3.14 -3.27
CA MET A 274 10.98 -3.77 -4.22
C MET A 274 10.19 -2.75 -5.05
N MET A 275 10.33 -1.47 -4.75
CA MET A 275 9.62 -0.37 -5.42
C MET A 275 10.62 0.67 -5.91
N ASP A 276 10.35 1.27 -7.06
CA ASP A 276 11.02 2.46 -7.56
C ASP A 276 10.18 3.69 -7.23
N VAL A 277 10.08 3.98 -5.92
CA VAL A 277 9.15 4.99 -5.38
C VAL A 277 9.45 6.37 -6.00
N PRO A 278 8.47 7.02 -6.67
CA PRO A 278 8.68 8.32 -7.28
C PRO A 278 8.93 9.40 -6.23
N LEU A 279 9.58 10.50 -6.62
CA LEU A 279 9.81 11.63 -5.72
C LEU A 279 8.47 12.28 -5.29
N PRO A 280 8.31 12.63 -4.00
CA PRO A 280 7.14 13.40 -3.55
C PRO A 280 6.95 14.68 -4.37
N PHE A 281 5.68 15.03 -4.61
CA PHE A 281 5.27 16.21 -5.38
C PHE A 281 5.82 16.27 -6.82
N SER A 282 6.32 15.17 -7.39
CA SER A 282 6.59 15.15 -8.84
C SER A 282 5.25 15.24 -9.60
N PRO A 283 5.22 15.89 -10.78
CA PRO A 283 3.99 16.00 -11.57
C PRO A 283 3.33 14.66 -11.90
N SER A 284 4.15 13.60 -12.02
CA SER A 284 3.73 12.24 -12.34
C SER A 284 3.71 11.31 -11.12
N ALA A 285 3.99 11.80 -9.90
CA ALA A 285 4.21 10.98 -8.72
C ALA A 285 3.05 10.02 -8.44
N VAL A 286 1.82 10.51 -8.57
CA VAL A 286 0.60 9.75 -8.28
C VAL A 286 0.39 8.64 -9.31
N ALA A 287 0.60 8.94 -10.59
CA ALA A 287 0.49 7.99 -11.69
C ALA A 287 1.58 6.91 -11.62
N GLU A 288 2.84 7.32 -11.46
CA GLU A 288 4.01 6.43 -11.39
C GLU A 288 3.94 5.50 -10.17
N PHE A 289 3.44 5.99 -9.04
CA PHE A 289 3.34 5.19 -7.82
C PHE A 289 2.49 3.92 -8.04
N ALA A 290 1.45 4.00 -8.87
CA ALA A 290 0.53 2.88 -9.11
C ALA A 290 1.14 1.66 -9.82
N SER A 291 2.36 1.79 -10.32
CA SER A 291 3.10 0.74 -11.02
C SER A 291 4.56 0.63 -10.58
N CYS A 292 5.02 1.44 -9.62
CA CYS A 292 6.43 1.54 -9.27
C CYS A 292 7.03 0.25 -8.68
N HIS A 293 6.20 -0.72 -8.28
CA HIS A 293 6.63 -2.04 -7.81
C HIS A 293 6.77 -3.08 -8.92
N LEU A 294 6.12 -2.88 -10.07
CA LEU A 294 5.96 -3.93 -11.07
C LEU A 294 7.30 -4.37 -11.67
N ALA A 295 8.16 -3.42 -12.03
CA ALA A 295 9.45 -3.71 -12.67
C ALA A 295 10.32 -4.68 -11.85
N LYS A 296 10.18 -4.68 -10.52
CA LYS A 296 10.92 -5.58 -9.61
C LYS A 296 10.10 -6.80 -9.21
N MET A 297 8.83 -6.60 -8.84
CA MET A 297 8.00 -7.66 -8.26
C MET A 297 7.38 -8.62 -9.27
N THR A 298 7.57 -8.39 -10.57
CA THR A 298 7.06 -9.26 -11.65
C THR A 298 8.14 -9.99 -12.42
N THR A 299 9.39 -9.95 -11.95
CA THR A 299 10.50 -10.70 -12.54
C THR A 299 10.48 -12.15 -12.07
N ALA A 300 11.10 -13.05 -12.85
CA ALA A 300 11.28 -14.44 -12.44
C ALA A 300 12.08 -14.53 -11.14
N ASP A 301 13.22 -13.84 -11.06
CA ASP A 301 14.06 -13.78 -9.85
C ASP A 301 13.26 -13.44 -8.61
N PHE A 302 12.43 -12.40 -8.66
CA PHE A 302 11.60 -12.03 -7.52
C PHE A 302 10.55 -13.09 -7.19
N LEU A 303 9.88 -13.68 -8.19
CA LEU A 303 8.81 -14.66 -7.96
C LEU A 303 9.35 -15.97 -7.37
N GLU A 304 10.50 -16.42 -7.86
CA GLU A 304 11.18 -17.67 -7.48
C GLU A 304 11.97 -17.56 -6.17
N ASP A 305 12.31 -16.34 -5.73
CA ASP A 305 13.11 -16.12 -4.52
C ASP A 305 12.37 -16.51 -3.22
N GLY A 306 12.70 -17.66 -2.65
CA GLY A 306 12.15 -18.09 -1.37
C GLY A 306 10.74 -18.70 -1.47
N GLU A 307 9.99 -18.59 -0.37
CA GLU A 307 8.69 -19.25 -0.20
C GLU A 307 7.55 -18.23 -0.14
N TRP A 308 6.41 -18.61 -0.70
CA TRP A 308 5.15 -17.90 -0.60
C TRP A 308 4.18 -18.63 0.31
N THR A 309 3.33 -17.85 0.96
CA THR A 309 2.32 -18.32 1.89
C THR A 309 1.10 -17.40 1.82
N GLY A 310 -0.04 -17.82 2.34
CA GLY A 310 -1.21 -16.96 2.34
C GLY A 310 -2.48 -17.63 2.80
N TYR A 311 -3.59 -16.96 2.56
CA TYR A 311 -4.92 -17.43 2.92
C TYR A 311 -5.90 -17.19 1.79
N TYR A 312 -6.91 -18.04 1.74
CA TYR A 312 -8.14 -17.77 1.03
C TYR A 312 -9.25 -17.53 2.03
N ALA A 313 -10.09 -16.56 1.69
CA ALA A 313 -11.21 -16.12 2.46
C ALA A 313 -12.47 -16.40 1.66
N MET A 314 -13.45 -17.05 2.28
CA MET A 314 -14.75 -17.34 1.72
C MET A 314 -15.74 -16.23 2.05
N SER A 315 -16.45 -15.76 1.04
CA SER A 315 -17.50 -14.75 1.18
C SER A 315 -18.88 -15.37 0.89
N TYR A 316 -19.34 -16.30 1.75
CA TYR A 316 -20.57 -17.08 1.50
C TYR A 316 -21.86 -16.54 2.13
N GLY A 317 -21.84 -15.40 2.82
CA GLY A 317 -23.00 -14.95 3.61
C GLY A 317 -23.56 -13.59 3.20
N LEU A 318 -24.91 -13.49 3.14
CA LEU A 318 -25.62 -12.21 3.15
C LEU A 318 -25.20 -11.35 4.38
N ASP A 319 -24.87 -12.02 5.48
CA ASP A 319 -24.39 -11.43 6.73
C ASP A 319 -23.02 -10.73 6.57
N GLY A 320 -22.23 -11.09 5.57
CA GLY A 320 -20.87 -10.56 5.39
C GLY A 320 -19.83 -11.18 6.31
N SER A 321 -20.13 -12.34 6.89
CA SER A 321 -19.11 -13.14 7.54
C SER A 321 -18.09 -13.58 6.48
N VAL A 322 -16.83 -13.25 6.71
CA VAL A 322 -15.71 -13.78 5.95
C VAL A 322 -15.13 -14.92 6.78
N LYS A 323 -14.99 -16.09 6.18
CA LYS A 323 -14.39 -17.26 6.83
C LYS A 323 -13.07 -17.56 6.15
N PHE A 324 -12.00 -17.65 6.94
CA PHE A 324 -10.72 -18.09 6.43
C PHE A 324 -10.64 -19.60 6.52
N ASP A 325 -10.24 -20.19 5.40
CA ASP A 325 -9.79 -21.57 5.39
C ASP A 325 -8.37 -21.68 5.95
N PRO A 326 -7.88 -22.90 6.18
CA PRO A 326 -6.51 -23.12 6.61
C PRO A 326 -5.50 -22.44 5.67
N PRO A 327 -4.34 -22.02 6.20
CA PRO A 327 -3.35 -21.34 5.41
C PRO A 327 -2.85 -22.20 4.26
N MET A 328 -2.54 -21.53 3.15
CA MET A 328 -1.74 -22.07 2.06
C MET A 328 -0.27 -21.76 2.35
N HIS A 329 0.61 -22.75 2.26
CA HIS A 329 2.02 -22.59 2.61
C HIS A 329 2.92 -23.44 1.73
N SER A 330 4.24 -23.29 1.88
CA SER A 330 5.23 -24.04 1.12
C SER A 330 5.10 -23.84 -0.39
N ILE A 331 4.57 -22.69 -0.81
CA ILE A 331 4.40 -22.36 -2.22
C ILE A 331 5.73 -21.87 -2.77
N ARG A 332 6.26 -22.56 -3.77
CA ARG A 332 7.43 -22.10 -4.53
C ARG A 332 7.03 -21.96 -5.99
N PHE A 333 7.17 -20.75 -6.51
CA PHE A 333 6.90 -20.50 -7.92
C PHE A 333 8.13 -20.83 -8.77
N VAL A 334 7.85 -21.23 -10.01
CA VAL A 334 8.77 -21.30 -11.14
C VAL A 334 8.13 -20.42 -12.22
N ALA A 335 8.87 -19.44 -12.70
CA ALA A 335 8.43 -18.46 -13.68
C ALA A 335 9.23 -18.63 -14.97
N THR A 336 8.55 -19.01 -16.05
CA THR A 336 9.19 -19.20 -17.36
C THR A 336 8.64 -18.20 -18.37
N ALA A 337 9.48 -17.73 -19.28
CA ALA A 337 9.01 -16.91 -20.39
C ALA A 337 7.97 -17.68 -21.21
N ASN A 338 6.86 -17.04 -21.54
CA ASN A 338 5.83 -17.66 -22.37
C ASN A 338 6.22 -17.57 -23.85
N SER A 339 6.33 -18.73 -24.52
CA SER A 339 6.65 -18.82 -25.95
C SER A 339 5.64 -18.11 -26.84
N ASP A 340 4.37 -18.09 -26.43
CA ASP A 340 3.27 -17.58 -27.25
C ASP A 340 3.08 -16.06 -27.06
N SER A 341 3.62 -15.52 -25.97
CA SER A 341 3.52 -14.11 -25.63
C SER A 341 4.73 -13.68 -24.80
N PRO A 342 5.77 -13.10 -25.43
CA PRO A 342 7.03 -12.78 -24.78
C PRO A 342 6.89 -11.73 -23.67
N THR A 343 5.75 -11.04 -23.62
CA THR A 343 5.39 -10.07 -22.57
C THR A 343 4.69 -10.71 -21.38
N THR A 344 4.65 -12.04 -21.29
CA THR A 344 4.02 -12.77 -20.18
C THR A 344 4.93 -13.87 -19.64
N LEU A 345 4.77 -14.16 -18.36
CA LEU A 345 5.43 -15.27 -17.67
C LEU A 345 4.41 -16.37 -17.41
N ASN A 346 4.75 -17.61 -17.76
CA ASN A 346 4.05 -18.78 -17.28
C ASN A 346 4.49 -19.04 -15.84
N LEU A 347 3.52 -19.16 -14.94
CA LEU A 347 3.76 -19.45 -13.53
C LEU A 347 3.31 -20.87 -13.21
N HIS A 348 4.20 -21.63 -12.61
CA HIS A 348 3.90 -22.91 -11.98
C HIS A 348 4.30 -22.82 -10.50
N GLY A 349 3.52 -23.41 -9.61
CA GLY A 349 3.91 -23.53 -8.21
C GLY A 349 3.22 -24.70 -7.53
N VAL A 350 3.87 -25.27 -6.53
CA VAL A 350 3.34 -26.36 -5.72
C VAL A 350 3.27 -25.88 -4.28
N GLY A 351 2.19 -26.19 -3.57
CA GLY A 351 1.99 -25.80 -2.17
C GLY A 351 1.11 -26.78 -1.41
N LYS A 352 0.81 -26.43 -0.15
CA LYS A 352 -0.04 -27.24 0.74
C LYS A 352 -1.05 -26.38 1.46
N ASP A 353 -2.23 -26.92 1.70
CA ASP A 353 -3.25 -26.34 2.57
C ASP A 353 -3.97 -27.42 3.39
N GLY A 354 -5.10 -27.07 4.02
CA GLY A 354 -5.85 -28.00 4.86
C GLY A 354 -6.53 -29.17 4.14
N ILE A 355 -6.61 -29.16 2.81
CA ILE A 355 -7.09 -30.31 2.02
C ILE A 355 -5.91 -31.23 1.65
N GLY A 356 -4.75 -30.66 1.35
CA GLY A 356 -3.54 -31.40 1.01
C GLY A 356 -2.62 -30.63 0.07
N ASP A 357 -1.79 -31.38 -0.66
CA ASP A 357 -0.93 -30.82 -1.69
C ASP A 357 -1.77 -30.28 -2.88
N PHE A 358 -1.35 -29.15 -3.46
CA PHE A 358 -1.98 -28.55 -4.62
C PHE A 358 -0.96 -27.94 -5.58
N ASP A 359 -1.36 -27.85 -6.84
CA ASP A 359 -0.63 -27.14 -7.89
C ASP A 359 -1.29 -25.79 -8.21
N LEU A 360 -0.49 -24.81 -8.61
CA LEU A 360 -0.89 -23.52 -9.16
C LEU A 360 -0.28 -23.42 -10.55
N ASP A 361 -1.12 -23.26 -11.56
CA ASP A 361 -0.67 -23.03 -12.94
C ASP A 361 -1.35 -21.81 -13.53
N GLY A 362 -0.59 -20.96 -14.22
CA GLY A 362 -1.20 -19.90 -15.00
C GLY A 362 -0.17 -18.92 -15.55
N LYS A 363 -0.52 -17.64 -15.55
CA LYS A 363 0.30 -16.59 -16.17
C LYS A 363 0.29 -15.29 -15.40
N LEU A 364 1.39 -14.56 -15.53
CA LEU A 364 1.56 -13.20 -15.04
C LEU A 364 1.89 -12.26 -16.20
N VAL A 365 1.29 -11.08 -16.20
CA VAL A 365 1.55 -10.01 -17.16
C VAL A 365 2.35 -8.91 -16.45
N PRO A 366 3.69 -8.84 -16.60
CA PRO A 366 4.56 -7.92 -15.88
C PRO A 366 4.12 -6.45 -15.96
N GLU A 367 3.77 -5.97 -17.17
CA GLU A 367 3.36 -4.59 -17.42
C GLU A 367 2.13 -4.17 -16.61
N THR A 368 1.16 -5.07 -16.48
CA THR A 368 -0.11 -4.76 -15.79
C THR A 368 -0.12 -5.26 -14.34
N GLY A 369 0.80 -6.14 -13.98
CA GLY A 369 0.78 -6.89 -12.72
C GLY A 369 -0.37 -7.88 -12.62
N GLN A 370 -1.09 -8.18 -13.70
CA GLN A 370 -2.18 -9.15 -13.65
C GLN A 370 -1.63 -10.56 -13.44
N VAL A 371 -2.28 -11.32 -12.55
CA VAL A 371 -1.89 -12.69 -12.21
C VAL A 371 -3.12 -13.59 -12.33
N LEU A 372 -3.07 -14.55 -13.24
CA LEU A 372 -4.11 -15.53 -13.47
C LEU A 372 -3.56 -16.89 -13.08
N LEU A 373 -4.18 -17.56 -12.12
CA LEU A 373 -3.74 -18.87 -11.66
C LEU A 373 -4.92 -19.83 -11.65
N LYS A 374 -4.64 -21.12 -11.76
CA LYS A 374 -5.59 -22.19 -11.56
C LYS A 374 -5.01 -23.11 -10.51
N LYS A 375 -5.69 -23.18 -9.36
CA LYS A 375 -5.36 -24.12 -8.30
C LYS A 375 -5.95 -25.48 -8.60
N ARG A 376 -5.19 -26.56 -8.45
CA ARG A 376 -5.64 -27.93 -8.69
C ARG A 376 -5.23 -28.85 -7.56
N TYR A 377 -6.13 -29.73 -7.15
CA TYR A 377 -5.81 -30.87 -6.31
C TYR A 377 -5.76 -32.14 -7.15
N TRP A 378 -5.09 -33.18 -6.64
CA TRP A 378 -5.02 -34.50 -7.27
C TRP A 378 -6.40 -35.12 -7.56
N VAL A 379 -7.44 -34.74 -6.80
CA VAL A 379 -8.84 -35.20 -6.95
C VAL A 379 -9.65 -34.44 -8.02
N SER A 380 -8.99 -33.82 -9.01
CA SER A 380 -9.63 -33.08 -10.12
C SER A 380 -10.48 -31.86 -9.72
N ILE A 381 -10.37 -31.36 -8.49
CA ILE A 381 -11.00 -30.10 -8.06
C ILE A 381 -10.11 -28.95 -8.49
N THR A 382 -10.67 -27.99 -9.24
CA THR A 382 -9.93 -26.82 -9.74
C THR A 382 -10.61 -25.51 -9.39
N TRP A 383 -9.81 -24.50 -9.06
CA TRP A 383 -10.28 -23.14 -8.77
C TRP A 383 -9.53 -22.13 -9.62
N ASP A 384 -10.26 -21.32 -10.38
CA ASP A 384 -9.68 -20.21 -11.14
C ASP A 384 -9.47 -19.00 -10.23
N TRP A 385 -8.30 -18.38 -10.33
CA TRP A 385 -7.87 -17.22 -9.57
C TRP A 385 -7.58 -16.06 -10.50
N ALA A 386 -8.07 -14.88 -10.14
CA ALA A 386 -7.86 -13.66 -10.87
C ALA A 386 -7.36 -12.57 -9.91
N CYS A 387 -6.06 -12.30 -10.00
CA CYS A 387 -5.29 -11.55 -9.02
C CYS A 387 -4.50 -10.41 -9.66
N MET A 388 -3.97 -9.57 -8.78
CA MET A 388 -3.05 -8.48 -9.08
C MET A 388 -1.80 -8.64 -8.21
N MET A 389 -0.64 -8.39 -8.80
CA MET A 389 0.59 -8.13 -8.09
C MET A 389 0.49 -6.75 -7.45
N THR A 390 0.65 -6.71 -6.13
CA THR A 390 0.67 -5.49 -5.32
C THR A 390 2.00 -5.41 -4.56
N PRO A 391 2.36 -4.25 -3.99
CA PRO A 391 3.49 -4.14 -3.08
C PRO A 391 3.43 -5.10 -1.86
N MET A 392 2.25 -5.62 -1.53
CA MET A 392 2.01 -6.55 -0.41
C MET A 392 1.78 -8.00 -0.87
N GLY A 393 2.11 -8.33 -2.12
CA GLY A 393 2.01 -9.68 -2.68
C GLY A 393 0.91 -9.84 -3.72
N ILE A 394 0.48 -11.08 -3.95
CA ILE A 394 -0.52 -11.42 -4.97
C ILE A 394 -1.90 -11.44 -4.30
N VAL A 395 -2.80 -10.55 -4.74
CA VAL A 395 -4.15 -10.43 -4.17
C VAL A 395 -5.21 -10.40 -5.24
N GLY A 396 -6.30 -11.11 -5.00
CA GLY A 396 -7.47 -11.06 -5.87
C GLY A 396 -8.57 -11.98 -5.41
N THR A 397 -9.29 -12.51 -6.37
CA THR A 397 -10.42 -13.41 -6.12
C THR A 397 -10.15 -14.80 -6.65
N TRP A 398 -10.85 -15.77 -6.06
CA TRP A 398 -10.90 -17.15 -6.52
C TRP A 398 -12.35 -17.58 -6.72
N GLY A 399 -12.57 -18.56 -7.59
CA GLY A 399 -13.87 -19.16 -7.83
C GLY A 399 -14.68 -18.47 -8.95
N ARG A 400 -16.00 -18.49 -8.84
CA ARG A 400 -16.99 -17.99 -9.81
C ARG A 400 -17.98 -17.05 -9.14
N SER A 401 -18.80 -16.36 -9.94
CA SER A 401 -19.78 -15.34 -9.49
C SER A 401 -20.68 -15.75 -8.33
N ASN A 402 -21.02 -17.04 -8.21
CA ASN A 402 -21.87 -17.59 -7.17
C ASN A 402 -21.11 -18.37 -6.09
N TYR A 403 -19.80 -18.57 -6.26
CA TYR A 403 -19.01 -19.37 -5.34
C TYR A 403 -17.53 -18.97 -5.38
N GLY A 404 -17.04 -18.37 -4.29
CA GLY A 404 -15.64 -18.00 -4.21
C GLY A 404 -15.34 -17.05 -3.06
N GLY A 405 -14.24 -16.32 -3.19
CA GLY A 405 -13.93 -15.22 -2.31
C GLY A 405 -12.57 -14.61 -2.63
N TRP A 406 -11.87 -14.17 -1.60
CA TRP A 406 -10.60 -13.48 -1.73
C TRP A 406 -9.42 -14.43 -1.52
N VAL A 407 -8.32 -14.15 -2.20
CA VAL A 407 -7.04 -14.82 -2.01
C VAL A 407 -5.96 -13.77 -1.83
N TRP A 408 -5.07 -14.01 -0.86
CA TRP A 408 -3.88 -13.20 -0.64
C TRP A 408 -2.69 -14.09 -0.36
N LEU A 409 -1.66 -13.98 -1.21
CA LEU A 409 -0.35 -14.60 -1.05
C LEU A 409 0.71 -13.53 -0.82
N TRP A 410 1.68 -13.83 0.02
CA TRP A 410 2.85 -13.00 0.33
C TRP A 410 4.10 -13.87 0.50
N LYS A 411 5.29 -13.26 0.48
CA LYS A 411 6.53 -13.98 0.80
C LYS A 411 6.58 -14.32 2.28
N THR A 412 6.94 -15.55 2.63
CA THR A 412 7.08 -16.00 4.02
C THR A 412 8.05 -15.13 4.82
N GLY A 413 9.10 -14.60 4.18
CA GLY A 413 10.06 -13.69 4.82
C GLY A 413 9.53 -12.29 5.16
N TRP A 414 8.29 -11.95 4.78
CA TRP A 414 7.66 -10.65 5.10
C TRP A 414 6.81 -10.66 6.35
N THR A 415 6.89 -11.70 7.15
CA THR A 415 6.25 -11.71 8.46
C THR A 415 7.27 -11.28 9.50
N ALA A 416 6.84 -10.45 10.47
CA ALA A 416 7.67 -10.18 11.64
C ALA A 416 8.02 -11.53 12.32
N GLY A 417 9.28 -11.68 12.71
CA GLY A 417 9.89 -12.97 13.00
C GLY A 417 9.15 -13.85 14.00
N HIS A 418 9.45 -15.14 13.88
CA HIS A 418 9.62 -16.01 15.04
C HIS A 418 10.65 -15.45 16.02
#